data_AF-A0A2C5UUS1-F1
#
_entry.id   AF-A0A2C5UUS1-F1
#
_cell.length_a   1.000
_cell.length_b   1.000
_cell.length_c   1.000
_cell.angle_alpha   90.00
_cell.angle_beta   90.00
_cell.angle_gamma   90.00
#
_symmetry.space_group_name_H-M   'P 1'
#
loop_
_entity.id
_entity.type
_entity.pdbx_description
1 polymer ?
#
loop_
_entity_poly.entity_id
_entity_poly.type
_entity_poly.pdbx_seq_one_letter_code
_entity_poly.pdbx_strand_id
1 'polypeptide(L)'
;MQPSKDPLHGVTLEALLNALVAKYGWAELAKRIKINCFKSDPSIKSSLKFLRRTPWARKAVEDLYIDSLDDSSSASTPLPADSPWANWQKKE
;
A
#
# COMPACT_ATOMS: atom_id res chain seq x y z
N MET A 1 14.37 -5.16 24.82
CA MET A 1 12.97 -4.70 24.62
C MET A 1 12.71 -4.57 23.13
N GLN A 2 12.34 -5.67 22.46
CA GLN A 2 11.88 -5.66 21.07
C GLN A 2 10.35 -5.80 21.11
N PRO A 3 9.57 -4.89 20.51
CA PRO A 3 8.14 -5.05 20.49
C PRO A 3 7.78 -6.02 19.34
N SER A 4 7.45 -7.24 19.74
CA SER A 4 6.51 -8.12 19.03
C SER A 4 5.25 -7.32 18.69
N LYS A 5 4.85 -7.30 17.41
CA LYS A 5 3.54 -6.79 17.00
C LYS A 5 3.09 -7.55 15.74
N ASP A 6 2.44 -8.67 16.03
CA ASP A 6 1.29 -9.29 15.36
C ASP A 6 1.33 -9.43 13.82
N PRO A 7 1.45 -10.67 13.30
CA PRO A 7 1.70 -10.92 11.88
C PRO A 7 0.49 -10.74 10.94
N LEU A 8 -0.77 -10.68 11.41
CA LEU A 8 -1.94 -10.79 10.51
C LEU A 8 -3.22 -10.10 11.03
N HIS A 9 -3.16 -8.86 11.52
CA HIS A 9 -4.40 -8.10 11.81
C HIS A 9 -4.69 -7.05 10.73
N GLY A 10 -5.71 -7.32 9.90
CA GLY A 10 -6.47 -6.36 9.08
C GLY A 10 -5.64 -5.35 8.28
N VAL A 11 -5.41 -5.63 7.00
CA VAL A 11 -4.62 -4.75 6.12
C VAL A 11 -5.21 -3.34 6.13
N THR A 12 -4.53 -2.46 6.83
CA THR A 12 -4.90 -1.06 6.97
C THR A 12 -4.19 -0.23 5.91
N LEU A 13 -4.63 1.01 5.72
CA LEU A 13 -3.91 2.01 4.90
C LEU A 13 -2.43 2.12 5.31
N GLU A 14 -2.12 1.83 6.58
CA GLU A 14 -0.76 1.79 7.10
C GLU A 14 0.05 0.63 6.50
N ALA A 15 -0.52 -0.57 6.44
CA ALA A 15 0.12 -1.75 5.88
C ALA A 15 0.39 -1.60 4.37
N LEU A 16 -0.59 -1.08 3.62
CA LEU A 16 -0.47 -0.84 2.18
C LEU A 16 0.64 0.20 1.91
N LEU A 17 0.64 1.31 2.65
CA LEU A 17 1.68 2.31 2.53
C LEU A 17 3.05 1.75 2.91
N ASN A 18 3.14 0.96 3.99
CA ASN A 18 4.40 0.35 4.43
C ASN A 18 4.94 -0.64 3.38
N ALA A 19 4.08 -1.43 2.74
CA ALA A 19 4.47 -2.33 1.65
C ALA A 19 4.99 -1.55 0.43
N LEU A 20 4.32 -0.48 0.03
CA LEU A 20 4.77 0.40 -1.06
C LEU A 20 6.11 1.06 -0.76
N VAL A 21 6.28 1.57 0.46
CA VAL A 21 7.52 2.20 0.91
C VAL A 21 8.64 1.17 1.01
N ALA A 22 8.37 -0.06 1.45
CA ALA A 22 9.36 -1.13 1.49
C ALA A 22 9.80 -1.57 0.07
N LYS A 23 8.89 -1.56 -0.91
CA LYS A 23 9.16 -1.98 -2.30
C LYS A 23 9.85 -0.88 -3.12
N TYR A 24 9.38 0.36 -3.03
CA TYR A 24 9.81 1.47 -3.89
C TYR A 24 10.59 2.57 -3.15
N GLY A 25 10.35 2.74 -1.85
CA GLY A 25 10.90 3.83 -1.06
C GLY A 25 10.20 5.18 -1.30
N TRP A 26 10.43 6.12 -0.40
CA TRP A 26 9.78 7.44 -0.40
C TRP A 26 10.06 8.26 -1.65
N ALA A 27 11.26 8.14 -2.23
CA ALA A 27 11.65 8.91 -3.41
C ALA A 27 10.81 8.53 -4.64
N GLU A 28 10.56 7.24 -4.86
CA GLU A 28 9.72 6.76 -5.96
C GLU A 28 8.24 7.08 -5.72
N LEU A 29 7.76 6.94 -4.47
CA LEU A 29 6.40 7.35 -4.11
C LEU A 29 6.18 8.85 -4.38
N ALA A 30 7.15 9.71 -4.06
CA ALA A 30 7.07 11.15 -4.33
C ALA A 30 7.08 11.50 -5.82
N LYS A 31 7.70 10.65 -6.66
CA LYS A 31 7.71 10.83 -8.12
C LYS A 31 6.37 10.45 -8.74
N ARG A 32 5.79 9.32 -8.32
CA ARG A 32 4.48 8.85 -8.81
C ARG A 32 3.34 9.69 -8.25
N ILE A 33 3.40 9.97 -6.95
CA ILE A 33 2.42 10.78 -6.23
C ILE A 33 3.13 12.07 -5.83
N LYS A 34 2.93 13.13 -6.63
CA LYS A 34 3.53 14.45 -6.43
C LYS A 34 2.94 15.17 -5.20
N ILE A 35 3.17 14.62 -4.00
CA ILE A 35 2.81 15.23 -2.73
C ILE A 35 4.07 15.55 -1.93
N ASN A 36 4.09 16.75 -1.34
CA ASN A 36 5.19 17.18 -0.49
C ASN A 36 5.35 16.32 0.77
N CYS A 37 4.30 15.60 1.18
CA CYS A 37 4.34 14.73 2.35
C CYS A 37 5.46 13.69 2.27
N PHE A 38 5.70 13.10 1.10
CA PHE A 38 6.76 12.10 0.92
C PHE A 38 8.15 12.70 0.75
N LYS A 39 8.25 14.01 0.47
CA LYS A 39 9.51 14.73 0.26
C LYS A 39 10.03 15.40 1.54
N SER A 40 9.14 16.03 2.31
CA SER A 40 9.50 16.80 3.51
C SER A 40 9.49 15.97 4.79
N ASP A 41 8.48 15.13 4.98
CA ASP A 41 8.31 14.33 6.21
C ASP A 41 7.98 12.87 5.87
N PRO A 42 8.94 12.12 5.28
CA PRO A 42 8.75 10.72 4.89
C PRO A 42 8.64 9.83 6.14
N SER A 43 7.46 9.80 6.73
CA SER A 43 7.14 8.98 7.90
C SER A 43 5.72 8.44 7.80
N ILE A 44 5.57 7.16 8.11
CA ILE A 44 4.29 6.44 8.05
C ILE A 44 3.17 7.20 8.77
N LYS A 45 3.42 7.69 10.00
CA LYS A 45 2.40 8.43 10.79
C LYS A 45 2.04 9.78 10.18
N SER A 46 3.02 10.51 9.64
CA SER A 46 2.81 11.80 8.99
C SER A 46 2.03 11.64 7.69
N SER A 47 2.41 10.63 6.89
CA SER A 47 1.70 10.25 5.67
C SER A 47 0.26 9.82 5.95
N LEU A 48 -0.01 8.98 6.95
CA LEU A 48 -1.38 8.63 7.31
C LEU A 48 -2.21 9.83 7.74
N LYS A 49 -1.65 10.74 8.53
CA LYS A 49 -2.32 11.99 8.92
C LYS A 49 -2.64 12.84 7.69
N PHE A 50 -1.74 12.88 6.72
CA PHE A 50 -1.94 13.58 5.45
C PHE A 50 -3.01 12.90 4.57
N LEU A 51 -2.93 11.58 4.39
CA LEU A 51 -3.90 10.78 3.63
C LEU A 51 -5.30 10.82 4.26
N ARG A 52 -5.42 11.06 5.57
CA ARG A 52 -6.69 11.31 6.26
C ARG A 52 -7.30 12.67 5.90
N ARG A 53 -6.48 13.71 5.75
CA ARG A 53 -6.91 15.07 5.40
C ARG A 53 -7.13 15.26 3.89
N THR A 54 -6.44 14.47 3.08
CA THR A 54 -6.39 14.62 1.62
C THR A 54 -6.86 13.33 0.95
N PRO A 55 -8.17 13.16 0.72
CA PRO A 55 -8.73 11.89 0.25
C PRO A 55 -8.26 11.50 -1.17
N TRP A 56 -8.01 12.47 -2.06
CA TRP A 56 -7.47 12.18 -3.39
C TRP A 56 -6.08 11.53 -3.33
N ALA A 57 -5.25 11.92 -2.35
CA ALA A 57 -3.92 11.34 -2.17
C ALA A 57 -4.00 9.90 -1.67
N ARG A 58 -5.00 9.58 -0.83
CA ARG A 58 -5.30 8.20 -0.43
C ARG A 58 -5.59 7.34 -1.66
N LYS A 59 -6.51 7.80 -2.50
CA LYS A 59 -6.86 7.10 -3.74
C LYS A 59 -5.65 6.87 -4.64
N ALA A 60 -4.77 7.86 -4.78
CA ALA A 60 -3.54 7.72 -5.57
C ALA A 60 -2.57 6.65 -5.01
N VAL A 61 -2.47 6.52 -3.69
CA VAL A 61 -1.66 5.46 -3.04
C VAL A 61 -2.28 4.09 -3.27
N GLU A 62 -3.61 3.97 -3.17
CA GLU A 62 -4.35 2.73 -3.44
C GLU A 62 -4.21 2.30 -4.90
N ASP A 63 -4.36 3.24 -5.84
CA ASP A 63 -4.23 3.00 -7.29
C ASP A 63 -2.82 2.50 -7.65
N LEU A 64 -1.78 3.14 -7.11
CA LEU A 64 -0.39 2.74 -7.28
C LEU A 64 -0.13 1.33 -6.70
N TYR A 65 -0.79 0.97 -5.60
CA TYR A 65 -0.70 -0.38 -5.06
C TYR A 65 -1.32 -1.42 -6.00
N ILE A 66 -2.48 -1.13 -6.58
CA ILE A 66 -3.15 -2.01 -7.56
C ILE A 66 -2.28 -2.19 -8.81
N ASP A 67 -1.74 -1.10 -9.37
CA ASP A 67 -0.79 -1.13 -10.48
C ASP A 67 0.44 -2.01 -10.17
N SER A 68 0.98 -1.87 -8.95
CA SER A 68 2.13 -2.68 -8.52
C SER A 68 1.84 -4.17 -8.34
N LEU A 69 0.57 -4.56 -8.22
CA LEU A 69 0.10 -5.94 -8.12
C LEU A 69 -0.17 -6.54 -9.51
N ASP A 70 -0.68 -5.74 -10.45
CA ASP A 70 -0.96 -6.18 -11.83
C ASP A 70 0.33 -6.61 -12.55
N ASP A 71 1.41 -5.85 -12.37
CA ASP A 71 2.76 -6.18 -12.89
C ASP A 71 3.31 -7.51 -12.35
N SER A 72 2.86 -7.96 -11.16
CA SER A 72 3.31 -9.22 -10.55
C SER A 72 2.47 -10.44 -10.98
N SER A 73 1.39 -10.26 -11.73
CA SER A 73 0.39 -11.32 -12.01
C SER A 73 0.52 -11.98 -13.39
N SER A 74 1.56 -11.66 -14.18
CA SER A 74 1.82 -12.33 -15.47
C SER A 74 2.86 -13.47 -15.41
N ALA A 75 3.41 -13.78 -14.22
CA ALA A 75 4.23 -14.98 -14.03
C ALA A 75 3.35 -16.13 -13.51
N SER A 76 3.03 -17.07 -14.39
CA SER A 76 2.24 -18.26 -14.13
C SER A 76 2.69 -19.03 -12.87
N THR A 77 1.85 -19.03 -11.84
CA THR A 77 1.78 -20.11 -10.85
C THR A 77 0.28 -20.37 -10.63
N PRO A 78 -0.24 -21.57 -10.90
CA PRO A 78 -1.61 -21.91 -10.52
C PRO A 78 -1.69 -21.81 -8.99
N LEU A 79 -2.38 -20.78 -8.50
CA LEU A 79 -2.57 -20.54 -7.07
C LEU A 79 -3.33 -21.73 -6.47
N PRO A 80 -2.88 -22.32 -5.34
CA PRO A 80 -3.70 -23.26 -4.58
C PRO A 80 -4.96 -22.53 -4.10
N ALA A 81 -6.07 -23.25 -4.10
CA ALA A 81 -7.44 -22.79 -3.86
C ALA A 81 -7.72 -22.19 -2.45
N ASP A 82 -6.68 -21.79 -1.71
CA ASP A 82 -6.74 -21.40 -0.30
C ASP A 82 -6.08 -20.04 -0.03
N SER A 83 -6.23 -19.06 -0.94
CA SER A 83 -5.86 -17.67 -0.65
C SER A 83 -7.04 -16.89 -0.04
N PRO A 84 -6.98 -16.50 1.25
CA PRO A 84 -8.06 -15.82 1.98
C PRO A 84 -8.28 -14.34 1.61
N TRP A 85 -7.91 -13.93 0.39
CA TRP A 85 -8.11 -12.55 -0.11
C TRP A 85 -8.96 -12.48 -1.39
N ALA A 86 -9.40 -13.62 -1.93
CA ALA A 86 -10.00 -13.69 -3.27
C ALA A 86 -11.41 -13.08 -3.45
N ASN A 87 -12.00 -12.40 -2.45
CA ASN A 87 -13.44 -12.06 -2.47
C ASN A 87 -13.79 -10.55 -2.47
N TRP A 88 -12.94 -9.66 -2.98
CA TRP A 88 -13.29 -8.24 -3.10
C TRP A 88 -13.70 -7.78 -4.52
N GLN A 89 -13.37 -8.53 -5.58
CA GLN A 89 -13.53 -8.06 -6.95
C GLN A 89 -14.68 -8.74 -7.74
N LYS A 90 -15.86 -8.88 -7.12
CA LYS A 90 -17.13 -9.04 -7.86
C LYS A 90 -18.26 -8.32 -7.11
N LYS A 91 -18.71 -7.21 -7.67
CA LYS A 91 -20.01 -6.61 -7.39
C LYS A 91 -20.66 -6.35 -8.75
N GLU A 92 -21.79 -7.03 -8.93
CA GLU A 92 -22.73 -6.94 -10.05
C GLU A 92 -23.33 -5.54 -10.20
#